data_AF-A0A935F5V1-F1
#
_entry.id   AF-A0A935F5V1-F1
#
_cell.length_a   1.000
_cell.length_b   1.000
_cell.length_c   1.000
_cell.angle_alpha   90.00
_cell.angle_beta   90.00
_cell.angle_gamma   90.00
#
_symmetry.space_group_name_H-M   'P 1'
#
loop_
_entity.id
_entity.type
_entity.pdbx_description
1 polymer ?
#
loop_
_entity_poly.entity_id
_entity_poly.type
_entity_poly.pdbx_seq_one_letter_code
_entity_poly.pdbx_strand_id
1 'polypeptide(L)'
;MYRQVVARDPARDAAWKNLGEVLREEGLVDEWAANFRRFEAACPESLLLAAQALEVCQFQGDFQRLDRYLDGLRQERFRASSETQLVDALEELLYLLLFFDIEPSVVHRFARTYDQATRRVYGSPRARTAARRPGKLRIGYLSADLRDHVMGKMMFGTLRAHDRERFEVYLYSLSDRRDRWTSRFEEVATAFRDVSGLSEREAARLIEADDLDVLVDLQTHTKGAKPGILALKPARVQITHVASAGTLGLSTIDYKLTDAYSDLPEAQEHQIEPLLAMAGCVYPYRAVRGEEGPAAPAEADGVPPETRS
;
A
#
# COMPACT_ATOMS: atom_id res chain seq x y z
N MET A 1 -6.37 14.09 23.77
CA MET A 1 -6.08 12.78 24.39
C MET A 1 -4.58 12.45 24.38
N TYR A 2 -3.92 12.28 23.22
CA TYR A 2 -2.51 11.85 23.16
C TYR A 2 -1.51 12.78 23.88
N ARG A 3 -1.71 14.11 23.85
CA ARG A 3 -0.89 15.06 24.65
C ARG A 3 -0.84 14.72 26.14
N GLN A 4 -1.93 14.20 26.71
CA GLN A 4 -1.96 13.79 28.11
C GLN A 4 -1.24 12.46 28.34
N VAL A 5 -1.26 11.55 27.36
CA VAL A 5 -0.56 10.26 27.42
C VAL A 5 0.94 10.50 27.41
N VAL A 6 1.47 11.26 26.44
CA VAL A 6 2.91 11.55 26.34
C VAL A 6 3.44 12.37 27.52
N ALA A 7 2.60 13.18 28.18
CA ALA A 7 2.97 13.90 29.38
C ALA A 7 3.09 13.00 30.62
N ARG A 8 2.32 11.89 30.67
CA ARG A 8 2.33 10.93 31.78
C ARG A 8 3.35 9.82 31.59
N ASP A 9 3.53 9.38 30.34
CA ASP A 9 4.46 8.33 29.96
C ASP A 9 5.20 8.73 28.67
N PRO A 10 6.30 9.51 28.80
CA PRO A 10 7.09 9.94 27.65
C PRO A 10 7.76 8.79 26.89
N ALA A 11 7.90 7.60 27.49
CA ALA A 11 8.50 6.43 26.84
C ALA A 11 7.51 5.70 25.89
N ARG A 12 6.23 6.11 25.87
CA ARG A 12 5.20 5.54 25.01
C ARG A 12 5.29 6.08 23.58
N ASP A 13 6.21 5.54 22.79
CA ASP A 13 6.47 5.93 21.40
C ASP A 13 5.21 5.98 20.50
N ALA A 14 4.31 4.99 20.59
CA ALA A 14 3.06 4.98 19.83
C ALA A 14 2.18 6.22 20.10
N ALA A 15 2.21 6.78 21.31
CA ALA A 15 1.45 7.99 21.63
C ALA A 15 2.04 9.24 20.95
N TRP A 16 3.36 9.28 20.78
CA TRP A 16 4.04 10.34 20.03
C TRP A 16 3.75 10.26 18.54
N LYS A 17 3.84 9.05 17.95
CA LYS A 17 3.52 8.80 16.53
C LYS A 17 2.09 9.24 16.22
N ASN A 18 1.11 8.74 16.98
CA ASN A 18 -0.31 9.05 16.80
C ASN A 18 -0.61 10.55 17.01
N LEU A 19 0.03 11.21 17.98
CA LEU A 19 -0.10 12.66 18.14
C LEU A 19 0.43 13.40 16.91
N GLY A 20 1.57 12.96 16.36
CA GLY A 20 2.14 13.55 15.16
C GLY A 20 1.23 13.40 13.93
N GLU A 21 0.63 12.22 13.74
CA GLU A 21 -0.33 11.97 12.66
C GLU A 21 -1.54 12.89 12.72
N VAL A 22 -2.17 13.01 13.90
CA VAL A 22 -3.32 13.91 14.08
C VAL A 22 -2.92 15.36 13.81
N LEU A 23 -1.78 15.83 14.30
CA LEU A 23 -1.32 17.20 14.05
C LEU A 23 -1.07 17.46 12.56
N ARG A 24 -0.52 16.47 11.84
CA ARG A 24 -0.30 16.56 10.39
C ARG A 24 -1.61 16.59 9.62
N GLU A 25 -2.58 15.75 9.99
CA GLU A 25 -3.90 15.71 9.34
C GLU A 25 -4.70 16.99 9.54
N GLU A 26 -4.56 17.64 10.70
CA GLU A 26 -5.17 18.95 11.00
C GLU A 26 -4.40 20.14 10.40
N GLY A 27 -3.27 19.90 9.71
CA GLY A 27 -2.45 20.94 9.11
C GLY A 27 -1.69 21.82 10.12
N LEU A 28 -1.55 21.37 11.37
CA LEU A 28 -0.83 22.08 12.44
C LEU A 28 0.68 21.82 12.34
N VAL A 29 1.30 22.32 11.27
CA VAL A 29 2.69 22.00 10.86
C VAL A 29 3.72 22.33 11.95
N ASP A 30 3.63 23.50 12.58
CA ASP A 30 4.59 23.90 13.62
C ASP A 30 4.51 23.00 14.86
N GLU A 31 3.29 22.62 15.23
CA GLU A 31 3.05 21.70 16.34
C GLU A 31 3.50 20.29 16.01
N TRP A 32 3.27 19.84 14.78
CA TRP A 32 3.76 18.55 14.29
C TRP A 32 5.29 18.47 14.35
N ALA A 33 5.99 19.50 13.89
CA ALA A 33 7.45 19.60 14.00
C ALA A 33 7.93 19.67 15.46
N ALA A 34 7.23 20.39 16.33
CA ALA A 34 7.55 20.45 17.75
C ALA A 34 7.31 19.11 18.46
N ASN A 35 6.26 18.38 18.08
CA ASN A 35 5.99 17.03 18.54
C ASN A 35 7.13 16.09 18.12
N PHE A 36 7.55 16.14 16.86
CA PHE A 36 8.65 15.32 16.36
C PHE A 36 9.95 15.53 17.14
N ARG A 37 10.36 16.78 17.41
CA ARG A 37 11.56 17.07 18.23
C ARG A 37 11.48 16.48 19.64
N ARG A 38 10.28 16.49 20.24
CA ARG A 38 10.05 15.90 21.57
C ARG A 38 10.06 14.38 21.52
N PHE A 39 9.49 13.80 20.47
CA PHE A 39 9.52 12.37 20.23
C PHE A 39 10.95 11.87 20.05
N GLU A 40 11.76 12.57 19.26
CA GLU A 40 13.18 12.27 19.04
C GLU A 40 13.97 12.27 20.36
N ALA A 41 13.71 13.23 21.25
CA ALA A 41 14.37 13.29 22.55
C ALA A 41 13.91 12.21 23.52
N ALA A 42 12.63 11.82 23.46
CA ALA A 42 12.02 10.89 24.41
C ALA A 42 12.26 9.41 24.05
N CYS A 43 12.28 9.08 22.75
CA CYS A 43 12.35 7.71 22.25
C CYS A 43 13.36 7.58 21.09
N PRO A 44 14.65 7.89 21.29
CA PRO A 44 15.64 8.03 20.20
C PRO A 44 15.92 6.75 19.41
N GLU A 45 15.54 5.58 19.95
CA GLU A 45 15.71 4.26 19.31
C GLU A 45 14.41 3.68 18.76
N SER A 46 13.28 4.41 18.79
CA SER A 46 12.00 3.88 18.30
C SER A 46 12.00 3.74 16.77
N LEU A 47 11.49 2.61 16.28
CA LEU A 47 11.28 2.41 14.83
C LEU A 47 10.16 3.31 14.29
N LEU A 48 9.12 3.59 15.11
CA LEU A 48 8.07 4.53 14.75
C LEU A 48 8.61 5.96 14.61
N LEU A 49 9.59 6.33 15.44
CA LEU A 49 10.31 7.60 15.28
C LEU A 49 11.03 7.65 13.94
N ALA A 50 11.75 6.58 13.58
CA ALA A 50 12.48 6.54 12.31
C ALA A 50 11.56 6.67 11.09
N ALA A 51 10.41 5.98 11.09
CA ALA A 51 9.42 6.12 10.03
C ALA A 51 8.89 7.56 9.92
N GLN A 52 8.47 8.16 11.06
CA GLN A 52 7.99 9.54 11.07
C GLN A 52 9.08 10.56 10.71
N ALA A 53 10.34 10.28 11.02
CA ALA A 53 11.45 11.14 10.67
C ALA A 53 11.63 11.28 9.16
N LEU A 54 11.38 10.22 8.38
CA LEU A 54 11.47 10.28 6.92
C LEU A 54 10.50 11.33 6.36
N GLU A 55 9.25 11.33 6.82
CA GLU A 55 8.25 12.30 6.41
C GLU A 55 8.57 13.73 6.88
N VAL A 56 8.89 13.89 8.18
CA VAL A 56 9.15 15.22 8.78
C VAL A 56 10.38 15.87 8.14
N CYS A 57 11.48 15.13 8.00
CA CYS A 57 12.72 15.66 7.46
C CYS A 57 12.56 16.00 5.97
N GLN A 58 11.85 15.15 5.19
CA GLN A 58 11.54 15.45 3.80
C GLN A 58 10.67 16.71 3.67
N PHE A 59 9.62 16.83 4.49
CA PHE A 59 8.74 17.99 4.47
C PHE A 59 9.49 19.29 4.81
N GLN A 60 10.42 19.25 5.75
CA GLN A 60 11.22 20.41 6.17
C GLN A 60 12.43 20.69 5.28
N GLY A 61 12.79 19.79 4.37
CA GLY A 61 14.04 19.87 3.61
C GLY A 61 15.29 19.67 4.47
N ASP A 62 15.19 19.03 5.64
CA ASP A 62 16.32 18.72 6.53
C ASP A 62 17.02 17.42 6.07
N PHE A 63 17.68 17.49 4.91
CA PHE A 63 18.30 16.31 4.27
C PHE A 63 19.44 15.72 5.11
N GLN A 64 20.18 16.54 5.87
CA GLN A 64 21.22 16.04 6.77
C GLN A 64 20.62 15.18 7.90
N ARG A 65 19.48 15.60 8.46
CA ARG A 65 18.80 14.76 9.45
C ARG A 65 18.20 13.52 8.79
N LEU A 66 17.60 13.65 7.60
CA LEU A 66 17.07 12.53 6.82
C LEU A 66 18.14 11.44 6.61
N ASP A 67 19.33 11.82 6.15
CA ASP A 67 20.45 10.89 5.91
C ASP A 67 20.84 10.13 7.17
N ARG A 68 20.86 10.78 8.34
CA ARG A 68 21.12 10.10 9.63
C ARG A 68 20.07 9.06 9.99
N TYR A 69 18.80 9.27 9.62
CA TYR A 69 17.75 8.29 9.84
C TYR A 69 17.84 7.14 8.84
N LEU A 70 18.13 7.41 7.57
CA LEU A 70 18.39 6.37 6.57
C LEU A 70 19.59 5.51 6.97
N ASP A 71 20.69 6.10 7.43
CA ASP A 71 21.85 5.36 7.94
C ASP A 71 21.53 4.55 9.20
N GLY A 72 20.71 5.09 10.09
CA GLY A 72 20.20 4.35 11.25
C GLY A 72 19.35 3.14 10.85
N LEU A 73 18.56 3.24 9.78
CA LEU A 73 17.79 2.13 9.22
C LEU A 73 18.71 1.09 8.55
N ARG A 74 19.74 1.54 7.83
CA ARG A 74 20.79 0.68 7.25
C ARG A 74 21.48 -0.16 8.31
N GLN A 75 21.82 0.46 9.43
CA GLN A 75 22.57 -0.13 10.56
C GLN A 75 21.67 -0.84 11.58
N GLU A 76 20.36 -0.94 11.34
CA GLU A 76 19.39 -1.54 12.26
C GLU A 76 19.52 -0.96 13.67
N ARG A 77 19.52 0.37 13.80
CA ARG A 77 19.62 1.06 15.11
C ARG A 77 18.29 1.13 15.84
N PHE A 78 17.18 1.11 15.11
CA PHE A 78 15.84 1.35 15.66
C PHE A 78 15.12 0.04 16.03
N ARG A 79 14.23 0.11 17.02
CA ARG A 79 13.55 -1.04 17.63
C ARG A 79 12.06 -0.78 17.76
N ALA A 80 11.26 -1.82 17.56
CA ALA A 80 9.84 -1.81 17.92
C ALA A 80 9.64 -2.42 19.31
N SER A 81 8.64 -1.94 20.04
CA SER A 81 8.32 -2.37 21.40
C SER A 81 7.51 -3.68 21.46
N SER A 82 6.99 -4.14 20.32
CA SER A 82 6.21 -5.39 20.19
C SER A 82 6.20 -5.86 18.73
N GLU A 83 5.83 -7.13 18.50
CA GLU A 83 5.67 -7.70 17.14
C GLU A 83 4.57 -6.98 16.34
N THR A 84 3.47 -6.57 16.97
CA THR A 84 2.42 -5.78 16.30
C THR A 84 2.96 -4.42 15.86
N GLN A 85 3.64 -3.71 16.77
CA GLN A 85 4.27 -2.43 16.40
C GLN A 85 5.34 -2.59 15.33
N LEU A 86 6.06 -3.71 15.33
CA LEU A 86 7.04 -4.02 14.28
C LEU A 86 6.36 -4.18 12.91
N VAL A 87 5.25 -4.92 12.85
CA VAL A 87 4.43 -5.06 11.63
C VAL A 87 3.96 -3.70 11.14
N ASP A 88 3.31 -2.91 12.00
CA ASP A 88 2.77 -1.59 11.63
C ASP A 88 3.88 -0.65 11.10
N ALA A 89 5.03 -0.61 11.77
CA ALA A 89 6.16 0.22 11.37
C ALA A 89 6.79 -0.23 10.05
N LEU A 90 6.85 -1.55 9.80
CA LEU A 90 7.41 -2.10 8.56
C LEU A 90 6.49 -1.89 7.36
N GLU A 91 5.16 -1.96 7.55
CA GLU A 91 4.20 -1.60 6.50
C GLU A 91 4.41 -0.15 6.04
N GLU A 92 4.53 0.78 7.01
CA GLU A 92 4.81 2.18 6.71
C GLU A 92 6.18 2.39 6.05
N LEU A 93 7.24 1.74 6.56
CA LEU A 93 8.59 1.85 5.99
C LEU A 93 8.66 1.28 4.57
N LEU A 94 8.02 0.14 4.29
CA LEU A 94 8.00 -0.46 2.95
C LEU A 94 7.32 0.45 1.92
N TYR A 95 6.36 1.28 2.35
CA TYR A 95 5.81 2.35 1.51
C TYR A 95 6.76 3.55 1.40
N LEU A 96 7.23 4.10 2.52
CA LEU A 96 8.01 5.34 2.55
C LEU A 96 9.34 5.20 1.80
N LEU A 97 10.01 4.05 1.92
CA LEU A 97 11.32 3.81 1.30
C LEU A 97 11.28 3.81 -0.24
N LEU A 98 10.10 3.76 -0.86
CA LEU A 98 9.95 3.96 -2.31
C LEU A 98 10.34 5.38 -2.77
N PHE A 99 10.36 6.35 -1.86
CA PHE A 99 10.61 7.76 -2.14
C PHE A 99 12.01 8.24 -1.75
N PHE A 100 12.87 7.33 -1.29
CA PHE A 100 14.21 7.67 -0.81
C PHE A 100 15.28 6.86 -1.53
N ASP A 101 16.47 7.43 -1.65
CA ASP A 101 17.64 6.74 -2.20
C ASP A 101 18.21 5.77 -1.16
N ILE A 102 17.68 4.55 -1.18
CA ILE A 102 18.06 3.45 -0.31
C ILE A 102 18.28 2.18 -1.13
N GLU A 103 19.27 1.40 -0.71
CA GLU A 103 19.66 0.21 -1.44
C GLU A 103 18.54 -0.84 -1.42
N PRO A 104 18.20 -1.47 -2.57
CA PRO A 104 17.17 -2.49 -2.64
C PRO A 104 17.37 -3.66 -1.65
N SER A 105 18.62 -3.98 -1.31
CA SER A 105 18.96 -5.01 -0.31
C SER A 105 18.49 -4.64 1.11
N VAL A 106 18.44 -3.35 1.46
CA VAL A 106 17.93 -2.86 2.74
C VAL A 106 16.40 -2.99 2.78
N VAL A 107 15.72 -2.59 1.71
CA VAL A 107 14.26 -2.76 1.56
C VAL A 107 13.90 -4.24 1.62
N HIS A 108 14.66 -5.10 0.92
CA HIS A 108 14.46 -6.54 0.93
C HIS A 108 14.64 -7.14 2.33
N ARG A 109 15.61 -6.66 3.13
CA ARG A 109 15.76 -7.07 4.53
C ARG A 109 14.52 -6.70 5.35
N PHE A 110 13.99 -5.49 5.21
CA PHE A 110 12.74 -5.10 5.90
C PHE A 110 11.56 -5.97 5.47
N ALA A 111 11.43 -6.27 4.18
CA ALA A 111 10.39 -7.15 3.65
C ALA A 111 10.49 -8.58 4.22
N ARG A 112 11.70 -9.13 4.35
CA ARG A 112 11.93 -10.44 5.01
C ARG A 112 11.56 -10.43 6.49
N THR A 113 11.88 -9.37 7.20
CA THR A 113 11.51 -9.21 8.62
C THR A 113 9.99 -9.09 8.76
N TYR A 114 9.35 -8.35 7.87
CA TYR A 114 7.91 -8.18 7.80
C TYR A 114 7.18 -9.52 7.54
N ASP A 115 7.61 -10.32 6.56
CA ASP A 115 7.06 -11.67 6.32
C ASP A 115 7.13 -12.57 7.56
N GLN A 116 8.21 -12.48 8.33
CA GLN A 116 8.37 -13.28 9.55
C GLN A 116 7.49 -12.77 10.69
N ALA A 117 7.44 -11.46 10.90
CA ALA A 117 6.66 -10.83 11.96
C ALA A 117 5.15 -11.03 11.74
N THR A 118 4.67 -10.90 10.50
CA THR A 118 3.25 -11.12 10.16
C THR A 118 2.79 -12.54 10.48
N ARG A 119 3.62 -13.57 10.28
CA ARG A 119 3.30 -14.95 10.69
C ARG A 119 3.16 -15.11 12.21
N ARG A 120 3.85 -14.29 13.00
CA ARG A 120 3.73 -14.29 14.48
C ARG A 120 2.47 -13.53 14.94
N VAL A 121 2.13 -12.44 14.26
CA VAL A 121 0.97 -11.60 14.58
C VAL A 121 -0.35 -12.22 14.10
N TYR A 122 -0.41 -12.65 12.84
CA TYR A 122 -1.61 -13.20 12.21
C TYR A 122 -1.73 -14.71 12.36
N GLY A 123 -0.62 -15.42 12.60
CA GLY A 123 -0.54 -16.87 12.67
C GLY A 123 -0.17 -17.49 11.31
N SER A 124 -0.25 -18.81 11.23
CA SER A 124 0.02 -19.52 9.97
C SER A 124 -1.00 -19.16 8.89
N PRO A 125 -0.58 -19.04 7.61
CA PRO A 125 -1.50 -18.89 6.50
C PRO A 125 -2.55 -20.00 6.52
N ARG A 126 -3.79 -19.67 6.16
CA ARG A 126 -4.86 -20.67 6.14
C ARG A 126 -4.50 -21.78 5.18
N ALA A 127 -4.75 -23.02 5.59
CA ALA A 127 -4.57 -24.16 4.73
C ALA A 127 -5.46 -24.01 3.50
N ARG A 128 -4.89 -24.20 2.32
CA ARG A 128 -5.64 -24.15 1.07
C ARG A 128 -6.82 -25.10 1.16
N THR A 129 -8.03 -24.59 0.99
CA THR A 129 -9.26 -25.39 1.03
C THR A 129 -9.21 -26.52 -0.01
N ALA A 130 -10.01 -27.56 0.25
CA ALA A 130 -10.24 -28.72 -0.63
C ALA A 130 -10.64 -28.31 -2.07
N ALA A 131 -10.87 -29.30 -2.94
CA ALA A 131 -11.12 -29.13 -4.36
C ALA A 131 -11.97 -27.88 -4.69
N ARG A 132 -11.48 -27.10 -5.65
CA ARG A 132 -12.14 -25.90 -6.20
C ARG A 132 -13.60 -26.18 -6.51
N ARG A 133 -14.53 -25.29 -6.10
CA ARG A 133 -15.92 -25.40 -6.56
C ARG A 133 -15.97 -25.34 -8.09
N PRO A 134 -16.76 -26.19 -8.76
CA PRO A 134 -16.88 -26.16 -10.21
C PRO A 134 -17.52 -24.86 -10.71
N GLY A 135 -17.32 -24.54 -11.99
CA GLY A 135 -17.88 -23.35 -12.65
C GLY A 135 -16.83 -22.35 -13.12
N LYS A 136 -17.27 -21.11 -13.36
CA LYS A 136 -16.47 -19.96 -13.83
C LYS A 136 -15.33 -19.63 -12.86
N LEU A 137 -14.22 -19.10 -13.36
CA LEU A 137 -13.09 -18.68 -12.52
C LEU A 137 -13.49 -17.48 -11.67
N ARG A 138 -13.26 -17.55 -10.36
CA ARG A 138 -13.60 -16.47 -9.42
C ARG A 138 -12.38 -15.60 -9.13
N ILE A 139 -12.45 -14.34 -9.50
CA ILE A 139 -11.37 -13.36 -9.30
C ILE A 139 -11.85 -12.28 -8.35
N GLY A 140 -11.13 -12.07 -7.26
CA GLY A 140 -11.35 -10.97 -6.33
C GLY A 140 -10.39 -9.81 -6.58
N TYR A 141 -10.84 -8.58 -6.40
CA TYR A 141 -10.00 -7.38 -6.35
C TYR A 141 -10.18 -6.66 -5.01
N LEU A 142 -9.09 -6.43 -4.29
CA LEU A 142 -9.08 -5.80 -2.97
C LEU A 142 -8.50 -4.38 -3.08
N SER A 143 -9.26 -3.35 -2.71
CA SER A 143 -8.79 -1.96 -2.79
C SER A 143 -9.57 -0.96 -1.94
N ALA A 144 -8.90 0.07 -1.40
CA ALA A 144 -9.55 1.24 -0.81
C ALA A 144 -9.99 2.30 -1.85
N ASP A 145 -9.68 2.05 -3.13
CA ASP A 145 -9.84 3.00 -4.21
C ASP A 145 -11.00 2.69 -5.16
N LEU A 146 -11.90 1.78 -4.78
CA LEU A 146 -13.16 1.48 -5.48
C LEU A 146 -14.21 2.61 -5.31
N ARG A 147 -13.78 3.83 -5.62
CA ARG A 147 -14.47 5.12 -5.44
C ARG A 147 -13.94 6.12 -6.46
N ASP A 148 -14.26 7.40 -6.33
CA ASP A 148 -13.72 8.49 -7.17
C ASP A 148 -12.22 8.71 -6.84
N HIS A 149 -11.39 7.77 -7.27
CA HIS A 149 -9.94 7.75 -7.09
C HIS A 149 -9.22 7.33 -8.39
N VAL A 150 -8.03 7.88 -8.62
CA VAL A 150 -7.28 7.68 -9.87
C VAL A 150 -7.00 6.19 -10.15
N MET A 151 -6.61 5.44 -9.11
CA MET A 151 -6.28 4.01 -9.24
C MET A 151 -7.51 3.16 -9.58
N GLY A 152 -8.64 3.40 -8.90
CA GLY A 152 -9.90 2.74 -9.21
C GLY A 152 -10.37 3.04 -10.63
N LYS A 153 -10.33 4.30 -11.06
CA LYS A 153 -10.71 4.70 -12.42
C LYS A 153 -9.86 4.04 -13.50
N MET A 154 -8.55 3.92 -13.25
CA MET A 154 -7.63 3.22 -14.15
C MET A 154 -8.01 1.74 -14.27
N MET A 155 -8.33 1.08 -13.15
CA MET A 155 -8.74 -0.33 -13.14
C MET A 155 -10.15 -0.59 -13.68
N PHE A 156 -11.04 0.40 -13.67
CA PHE A 156 -12.44 0.24 -14.08
C PHE A 156 -12.59 -0.36 -15.48
N GLY A 157 -11.72 0.04 -16.43
CA GLY A 157 -11.72 -0.51 -17.78
C GLY A 157 -11.49 -2.02 -17.80
N THR A 158 -10.50 -2.50 -17.06
CA THR A 158 -10.16 -3.92 -16.91
C THR A 158 -11.30 -4.69 -16.24
N LEU A 159 -11.84 -4.16 -15.13
CA LEU A 159 -12.93 -4.82 -14.39
C LEU A 159 -14.18 -5.02 -15.25
N ARG A 160 -14.52 -4.02 -16.06
CA ARG A 160 -15.66 -4.08 -16.99
C ARG A 160 -15.43 -5.05 -18.14
N ALA A 161 -14.19 -5.23 -18.59
CA ALA A 161 -13.85 -6.01 -19.77
C ALA A 161 -13.73 -7.53 -19.54
N HIS A 162 -13.87 -8.01 -18.29
CA HIS A 162 -13.88 -9.44 -17.99
C HIS A 162 -14.98 -10.17 -18.76
N ASP A 163 -14.60 -11.27 -19.42
CA ASP A 163 -15.52 -12.19 -20.09
C ASP A 163 -16.39 -12.92 -19.06
N ARG A 164 -17.67 -12.53 -18.99
CA ARG A 164 -18.61 -13.03 -18.00
C ARG A 164 -18.99 -14.48 -18.19
N GLU A 165 -18.69 -15.10 -19.34
CA GLU A 165 -18.88 -16.53 -19.52
C GLU A 165 -17.75 -17.36 -18.91
N ARG A 166 -16.60 -16.74 -18.66
CA ARG A 166 -15.42 -17.40 -18.10
C ARG A 166 -15.14 -17.00 -16.65
N PHE A 167 -15.52 -15.78 -16.25
CA PHE A 167 -15.12 -15.19 -14.98
C PHE A 167 -16.30 -14.64 -14.17
N GLU A 168 -16.25 -14.87 -12.86
CA GLU A 168 -17.00 -14.13 -11.84
C GLU A 168 -16.06 -13.14 -11.15
N VAL A 169 -16.46 -11.87 -11.06
CA VAL A 169 -15.60 -10.77 -10.58
C VAL A 169 -16.12 -10.25 -9.24
N TYR A 170 -15.37 -10.44 -8.18
CA TYR A 170 -15.69 -9.99 -6.82
C TYR A 170 -14.86 -8.75 -6.50
N LEU A 171 -15.48 -7.73 -5.92
CA LEU A 171 -14.82 -6.49 -5.52
C LEU A 171 -14.93 -6.32 -4.00
N TYR A 172 -13.80 -6.11 -3.33
CA TYR A 172 -13.70 -5.94 -1.89
C TYR A 172 -13.18 -4.53 -1.59
N SER A 173 -14.07 -3.66 -1.12
CA SER A 173 -13.72 -2.28 -0.77
C SER A 173 -13.13 -2.21 0.64
N LEU A 174 -11.95 -1.60 0.75
CA LEU A 174 -11.31 -1.23 2.02
C LEU A 174 -11.71 0.18 2.49
N SER A 175 -12.56 0.87 1.74
CA SER A 175 -13.13 2.17 2.11
C SER A 175 -14.64 2.09 2.27
N ASP A 176 -15.15 2.78 3.29
CA ASP A 176 -16.57 3.01 3.56
C ASP A 176 -17.16 4.15 2.71
N ARG A 177 -16.30 4.90 2.01
CA ARG A 177 -16.72 6.02 1.16
C ARG A 177 -17.53 5.51 -0.02
N ARG A 178 -18.72 6.08 -0.19
CA ARG A 178 -19.62 5.81 -1.31
C ARG A 178 -19.76 7.05 -2.17
N ASP A 179 -19.56 6.89 -3.47
CA ASP A 179 -19.78 7.94 -4.46
C ASP A 179 -20.27 7.35 -5.80
N ARG A 180 -20.43 8.21 -6.81
CA ARG A 180 -20.89 7.82 -8.15
C ARG A 180 -20.02 6.75 -8.83
N TRP A 181 -18.75 6.66 -8.49
CA TRP A 181 -17.86 5.63 -9.04
C TRP A 181 -18.06 4.30 -8.33
N THR A 182 -18.32 4.32 -7.02
CA THR A 182 -18.68 3.11 -6.28
C THR A 182 -19.86 2.38 -6.93
N SER A 183 -20.93 3.09 -7.30
CA SER A 183 -22.07 2.49 -7.99
C SER A 183 -21.69 1.85 -9.33
N ARG A 184 -20.75 2.45 -10.08
CA ARG A 184 -20.26 1.86 -11.34
C ARG A 184 -19.47 0.57 -11.09
N PHE A 185 -18.70 0.49 -10.01
CA PHE A 185 -18.01 -0.74 -9.63
C PHE A 185 -19.01 -1.83 -9.24
N GLU A 186 -20.07 -1.49 -8.50
CA GLU A 186 -21.15 -2.42 -8.14
C GLU A 186 -21.84 -2.98 -9.38
N GLU A 187 -22.17 -2.15 -10.36
CA GLU A 187 -22.82 -2.55 -11.61
C GLU A 187 -22.01 -3.59 -12.41
N VAL A 188 -20.68 -3.52 -12.35
CA VAL A 188 -19.81 -4.47 -13.05
C VAL A 188 -19.35 -5.62 -12.15
N ALA A 189 -19.66 -5.65 -10.87
CA ALA A 189 -19.25 -6.75 -10.01
C ALA A 189 -20.25 -7.91 -10.09
N THR A 190 -19.76 -9.15 -10.01
CA THR A 190 -20.58 -10.29 -9.59
C THR A 190 -21.04 -10.09 -8.14
N ALA A 191 -20.14 -9.60 -7.28
CA ALA A 191 -20.46 -9.15 -5.94
C ALA A 191 -19.52 -8.02 -5.50
N PHE A 192 -20.09 -6.98 -4.89
CA PHE A 192 -19.33 -5.92 -4.24
C PHE A 192 -19.49 -6.06 -2.73
N ARG A 193 -18.39 -6.07 -1.99
CA ARG A 193 -18.37 -6.23 -0.53
C ARG A 193 -17.59 -5.12 0.11
N ASP A 194 -18.21 -4.42 1.03
CA ASP A 194 -17.53 -3.49 1.91
C ASP A 194 -16.91 -4.28 3.08
N VAL A 195 -15.58 -4.23 3.19
CA VAL A 195 -14.81 -4.86 4.27
C VAL A 195 -14.00 -3.84 5.07
N SER A 196 -14.29 -2.54 4.88
CA SER A 196 -13.61 -1.44 5.55
C SER A 196 -13.78 -1.48 7.08
N GLY A 197 -14.98 -1.81 7.55
CA GLY A 197 -15.31 -1.95 8.98
C GLY A 197 -14.92 -3.28 9.61
N LEU A 198 -14.43 -4.25 8.85
CA LEU A 198 -14.04 -5.57 9.36
C LEU A 198 -12.58 -5.58 9.83
N SER A 199 -12.30 -6.35 10.88
CA SER A 199 -10.91 -6.74 11.15
C SER A 199 -10.37 -7.58 9.99
N GLU A 200 -9.05 -7.62 9.82
CA GLU A 200 -8.43 -8.37 8.73
C GLU A 200 -8.74 -9.87 8.81
N ARG A 201 -8.88 -10.41 10.03
CA ARG A 201 -9.29 -11.80 10.26
C ARG A 201 -10.75 -12.09 9.87
N GLU A 202 -11.63 -11.09 9.98
CA GLU A 202 -13.03 -11.21 9.56
C GLU A 202 -13.15 -11.05 8.05
N ALA A 203 -12.46 -10.05 7.47
CA ALA A 203 -12.40 -9.85 6.03
C ALA A 203 -11.81 -11.09 5.31
N ALA A 204 -10.72 -11.66 5.82
CA ALA A 204 -10.14 -12.89 5.26
C ALA A 204 -11.11 -14.08 5.31
N ARG A 205 -11.89 -14.24 6.39
CA ARG A 205 -12.93 -15.30 6.48
C ARG A 205 -14.05 -15.10 5.47
N LEU A 206 -14.46 -13.85 5.27
CA LEU A 206 -15.49 -13.51 4.30
C LEU A 206 -15.00 -13.78 2.86
N ILE A 207 -13.76 -13.41 2.53
CA ILE A 207 -13.15 -13.66 1.21
C ILE A 207 -12.99 -15.17 0.97
N GLU A 208 -12.56 -15.92 1.98
CA GLU A 208 -12.43 -17.38 1.91
C GLU A 208 -13.76 -18.09 1.62
N ALA A 209 -14.87 -17.59 2.20
CA ALA A 209 -16.20 -18.16 1.97
C ALA A 209 -16.67 -18.05 0.50
N ASP A 210 -16.16 -17.03 -0.21
CA ASP A 210 -16.42 -16.82 -1.64
C ASP A 210 -15.63 -17.80 -2.54
N ASP A 211 -14.69 -18.57 -1.97
CA ASP A 211 -13.91 -19.60 -2.66
C ASP A 211 -13.28 -19.08 -3.96
N LEU A 212 -12.51 -17.99 -3.81
CA LEU A 212 -11.81 -17.34 -4.92
C LEU A 212 -10.68 -18.22 -5.47
N ASP A 213 -10.56 -18.23 -6.79
CA ASP A 213 -9.42 -18.80 -7.48
C ASP A 213 -8.20 -17.87 -7.40
N VAL A 214 -8.43 -16.57 -7.62
CA VAL A 214 -7.40 -15.54 -7.58
C VAL A 214 -7.89 -14.35 -6.75
N LEU A 215 -7.07 -13.84 -5.84
CA LEU A 215 -7.25 -12.55 -5.19
C LEU A 215 -6.16 -11.60 -5.66
N VAL A 216 -6.56 -10.46 -6.22
CA VAL A 216 -5.68 -9.40 -6.69
C VAL A 216 -5.70 -8.25 -5.69
N ASP A 217 -4.55 -8.00 -5.07
CA ASP A 217 -4.30 -6.81 -4.28
C ASP A 217 -3.98 -5.61 -5.18
N LEU A 218 -4.67 -4.50 -4.97
CA LEU A 218 -4.47 -3.24 -5.70
C LEU A 218 -4.03 -2.10 -4.77
N GLN A 219 -3.52 -2.41 -3.57
CA GLN A 219 -3.12 -1.39 -2.60
C GLN A 219 -1.69 -1.53 -2.11
N THR A 220 -1.17 -2.74 -1.99
CA THR A 220 0.15 -2.98 -1.40
C THR A 220 0.26 -2.28 -0.04
N HIS A 221 1.19 -1.33 0.14
CA HIS A 221 1.36 -0.54 1.38
C HIS A 221 0.81 0.89 1.28
N THR A 222 0.01 1.18 0.25
CA THR A 222 -0.59 2.51 0.07
C THR A 222 -1.70 2.80 1.10
N LYS A 223 -2.07 4.08 1.24
CA LYS A 223 -3.03 4.53 2.25
C LYS A 223 -4.36 3.76 2.18
N GLY A 224 -4.73 3.12 3.29
CA GLY A 224 -5.98 2.36 3.41
C GLY A 224 -5.83 0.88 3.09
N ALA A 225 -4.62 0.40 2.80
CA ALA A 225 -4.31 -1.01 2.68
C ALA A 225 -4.61 -1.79 3.97
N LYS A 226 -4.81 -3.11 3.82
CA LYS A 226 -4.96 -4.09 4.91
C LYS A 226 -4.20 -5.37 4.56
N PRO A 227 -2.86 -5.33 4.50
CA PRO A 227 -2.06 -6.45 4.00
C PRO A 227 -2.11 -7.68 4.90
N GLY A 228 -2.52 -7.55 6.17
CA GLY A 228 -2.80 -8.68 7.06
C GLY A 228 -3.92 -9.59 6.55
N ILE A 229 -4.84 -9.10 5.70
CA ILE A 229 -5.80 -9.95 4.98
C ILE A 229 -5.05 -10.94 4.09
N LEU A 230 -4.06 -10.47 3.34
CA LEU A 230 -3.26 -11.26 2.39
C LEU A 230 -2.27 -12.17 3.12
N ALA A 231 -1.77 -11.76 4.29
CA ALA A 231 -0.96 -12.61 5.17
C ALA A 231 -1.71 -13.88 5.62
N LEU A 232 -3.05 -13.83 5.71
CA LEU A 232 -3.88 -14.99 6.07
C LEU A 232 -4.18 -15.93 4.89
N LYS A 233 -3.79 -15.56 3.66
CA LYS A 233 -3.98 -16.31 2.41
C LYS A 233 -5.42 -16.81 2.16
N PRO A 234 -6.44 -15.92 2.09
CA PRO A 234 -7.85 -16.32 1.92
C PRO A 234 -8.22 -16.83 0.51
N ALA A 235 -7.33 -16.79 -0.47
CA ALA A 235 -7.58 -17.29 -1.84
C ALA A 235 -6.53 -18.31 -2.28
N ARG A 236 -6.85 -19.10 -3.32
CA ARG A 236 -5.98 -20.17 -3.83
C ARG A 236 -4.68 -19.63 -4.42
N VAL A 237 -4.79 -18.51 -5.15
CA VAL A 237 -3.68 -17.72 -5.69
C VAL A 237 -3.89 -16.27 -5.27
N GLN A 238 -2.82 -15.59 -4.85
CA GLN A 238 -2.81 -14.17 -4.52
C GLN A 238 -1.77 -13.45 -5.37
N ILE A 239 -2.15 -12.30 -5.92
CA ILE A 239 -1.31 -11.52 -6.81
C ILE A 239 -1.37 -10.05 -6.40
N THR A 240 -0.25 -9.34 -6.41
CA THR A 240 -0.24 -7.87 -6.32
C THR A 240 -0.20 -7.26 -7.71
N HIS A 241 -0.90 -6.15 -7.93
CA HIS A 241 -0.96 -5.46 -9.22
C HIS A 241 -1.08 -3.94 -9.05
N VAL A 242 -0.74 -3.16 -10.09
CA VAL A 242 -0.85 -1.69 -10.27
C VAL A 242 -0.25 -0.79 -9.19
N ALA A 243 -0.60 -0.97 -7.91
CA ALA A 243 -0.03 -0.26 -6.78
C ALA A 243 1.30 -0.86 -6.26
N SER A 244 1.76 -1.97 -6.88
CA SER A 244 2.97 -2.69 -6.49
C SER A 244 4.25 -2.06 -7.04
N ALA A 245 4.53 -0.79 -6.69
CA ALA A 245 5.79 -0.12 -7.06
C ALA A 245 7.03 -0.74 -6.35
N GLY A 246 6.80 -1.48 -5.27
CA GLY A 246 7.80 -2.31 -4.59
C GLY A 246 7.24 -3.70 -4.25
N THR A 247 7.89 -4.36 -3.30
CA THR A 247 7.43 -5.63 -2.71
C THR A 247 6.28 -5.38 -1.72
N LEU A 248 5.29 -6.26 -1.65
CA LEU A 248 4.38 -6.28 -0.49
C LEU A 248 5.10 -6.86 0.74
N GLY A 249 6.11 -7.70 0.52
CA GLY A 249 6.92 -8.33 1.54
C GLY A 249 6.25 -9.54 2.16
N LEU A 250 5.36 -10.22 1.44
CA LEU A 250 4.62 -11.37 1.95
C LEU A 250 4.84 -12.61 1.07
N SER A 251 5.38 -13.66 1.66
CA SER A 251 5.54 -14.99 1.01
C SER A 251 4.20 -15.68 0.71
N THR A 252 3.10 -15.16 1.25
CA THR A 252 1.75 -15.64 0.92
C THR A 252 1.21 -15.08 -0.38
N ILE A 253 1.86 -14.07 -0.97
CA ILE A 253 1.59 -13.64 -2.35
C ILE A 253 2.33 -14.57 -3.30
N ASP A 254 1.59 -15.15 -4.24
CA ASP A 254 2.15 -16.12 -5.18
C ASP A 254 2.90 -15.41 -6.32
N TYR A 255 2.44 -14.22 -6.73
CA TYR A 255 3.08 -13.44 -7.79
C TYR A 255 2.93 -11.93 -7.60
N LYS A 256 3.94 -11.16 -7.98
CA LYS A 256 3.82 -9.73 -8.31
C LYS A 256 3.61 -9.60 -9.82
N LEU A 257 2.43 -9.14 -10.23
CA LEU A 257 2.16 -8.88 -11.65
C LEU A 257 2.91 -7.60 -12.06
N THR A 258 3.81 -7.75 -13.02
CA THR A 258 4.69 -6.68 -13.51
C THR A 258 4.79 -6.75 -15.04
N ASP A 259 5.66 -5.95 -15.65
CA ASP A 259 6.00 -6.01 -17.08
C ASP A 259 7.51 -5.97 -17.30
N ALA A 260 7.94 -6.09 -18.56
CA ALA A 260 9.36 -6.14 -18.93
C ALA A 260 10.15 -4.85 -18.66
N TYR A 261 9.48 -3.76 -18.24
CA TYR A 261 10.09 -2.45 -18.04
C TYR A 261 10.04 -1.98 -16.59
N SER A 262 8.97 -2.32 -15.88
CA SER A 262 8.74 -1.91 -14.50
C SER A 262 9.62 -2.67 -13.52
N ASP A 263 9.75 -4.00 -13.71
CA ASP A 263 10.70 -4.82 -12.98
C ASP A 263 11.53 -5.64 -13.98
N LEU A 264 12.82 -5.33 -14.07
CA LEU A 264 13.77 -6.13 -14.85
C LEU A 264 13.98 -7.50 -14.18
N PRO A 265 14.40 -8.55 -14.92
CA PRO A 265 14.62 -9.88 -14.36
C PRO A 265 15.52 -9.91 -13.11
N GLU A 266 16.53 -9.04 -13.06
CA GLU A 266 17.47 -8.91 -11.94
C GLU A 266 16.80 -8.39 -10.67
N ALA A 267 15.70 -7.64 -10.79
CA ALA A 267 14.96 -7.12 -9.64
C ALA A 267 14.39 -8.23 -8.75
N GLN A 268 14.23 -9.46 -9.28
CA GLN A 268 13.77 -10.62 -8.53
C GLN A 268 14.62 -10.90 -7.28
N GLU A 269 15.92 -10.57 -7.30
CA GLU A 269 16.83 -10.74 -6.15
C GLU A 269 16.36 -9.99 -4.90
N HIS A 270 15.60 -8.90 -5.09
CA HIS A 270 15.16 -8.02 -4.02
C HIS A 270 13.65 -8.08 -3.76
N GLN A 271 12.94 -9.06 -4.34
CA GLN A 271 11.51 -9.30 -4.11
C GLN A 271 11.28 -10.52 -3.22
N ILE A 272 10.23 -10.48 -2.40
CA ILE A 272 9.72 -11.67 -1.71
C ILE A 272 8.83 -12.48 -2.66
N GLU A 273 8.00 -11.77 -3.42
CA GLU A 273 7.07 -12.34 -4.38
C GLU A 273 7.81 -12.71 -5.68
N PRO A 274 7.52 -13.87 -6.28
CA PRO A 274 7.94 -14.15 -7.64
C PRO A 274 7.37 -13.13 -8.64
N LEU A 275 8.21 -12.58 -9.50
CA LEU A 275 7.81 -11.67 -10.56
C LEU A 275 7.06 -12.45 -11.66
N LEU A 276 5.88 -11.94 -12.04
CA LEU A 276 5.10 -12.44 -13.17
C LEU A 276 5.00 -11.33 -14.21
N ALA A 277 5.93 -11.32 -15.16
CA ALA A 277 5.95 -10.33 -16.23
C ALA A 277 4.86 -10.63 -17.26
N MET A 278 3.99 -9.66 -17.50
CA MET A 278 3.03 -9.70 -18.60
C MET A 278 3.66 -9.15 -19.89
N ALA A 279 3.13 -9.58 -21.03
CA ALA A 279 3.63 -9.15 -22.34
C ALA A 279 3.32 -7.67 -22.66
N GLY A 280 2.33 -7.08 -21.99
CA GLY A 280 1.92 -5.67 -22.16
C GLY A 280 2.38 -4.79 -20.99
N CYS A 281 1.88 -3.56 -20.95
CA CYS A 281 2.12 -2.68 -19.80
C CYS A 281 1.31 -3.16 -18.58
N VAL A 282 1.94 -3.15 -17.41
CA VAL A 282 1.31 -3.48 -16.12
C VAL A 282 0.18 -2.49 -15.77
N TYR A 283 0.28 -1.25 -16.25
CA TYR A 283 -0.75 -0.24 -16.08
C TYR A 283 -1.82 -0.37 -17.17
N PRO A 284 -3.10 -0.54 -16.82
CA PRO A 284 -4.18 -0.69 -17.80
C PRO A 284 -4.62 0.68 -18.34
N TYR A 285 -3.69 1.42 -18.94
CA TYR A 285 -4.00 2.69 -19.55
C TYR A 285 -4.98 2.51 -20.70
N ARG A 286 -6.02 3.35 -20.71
CA ARG A 286 -6.91 3.45 -21.86
C ARG A 286 -6.18 4.23 -22.94
N ALA A 287 -6.04 3.65 -24.13
CA ALA A 287 -5.65 4.41 -25.30
C ALA A 287 -6.69 5.53 -25.55
N VAL A 288 -6.31 6.77 -25.28
CA VAL A 288 -7.08 7.94 -25.69
C VAL A 288 -6.63 8.25 -27.10
N ARG A 289 -7.52 8.03 -28.08
CA ARG A 289 -7.31 8.59 -29.42
C ARG A 289 -7.49 10.09 -29.26
N GLY A 290 -6.48 10.88 -29.62
CA GLY A 290 -6.57 12.34 -29.53
C GLY A 290 -7.81 12.81 -30.29
N GLU A 291 -8.71 13.51 -29.61
CA GLU A 291 -9.63 14.37 -30.31
C GLU A 291 -8.80 15.57 -30.79
N GLU A 292 -8.77 15.82 -32.10
CA GLU A 292 -8.27 17.05 -32.69
C GLU A 292 -9.21 18.21 -32.28
N GLY A 293 -9.21 18.55 -31.00
CA GLY A 293 -9.79 19.78 -30.48
C GLY A 293 -8.77 20.92 -30.62
N PRO A 294 -9.22 22.16 -30.85
CA PRO A 294 -8.29 23.29 -30.86
C PRO A 294 -7.55 23.33 -29.52
N ALA A 295 -6.22 23.39 -29.58
CA ALA A 295 -5.40 23.62 -28.39
C ALA A 295 -5.90 24.87 -27.68
N ALA A 296 -6.09 24.79 -26.36
CA ALA A 296 -6.38 25.99 -25.58
C ALA A 296 -5.26 27.02 -25.84
N PRO A 297 -5.58 28.31 -26.05
CA PRO A 297 -4.56 29.32 -26.29
C PRO A 297 -3.58 29.34 -25.11
N ALA A 298 -2.28 29.25 -25.42
CA ALA A 298 -1.18 29.15 -24.45
C ALA A 298 -1.13 30.29 -23.42
N GLU A 299 -1.83 31.40 -23.67
CA GLU A 299 -1.95 32.54 -22.77
C GLU A 299 -2.81 32.27 -21.52
N ALA A 300 -3.60 31.19 -21.50
CA ALA A 300 -4.51 30.90 -20.39
C ALA A 300 -3.81 30.33 -19.13
N ASP A 301 -2.62 29.74 -19.27
CA ASP A 301 -1.97 28.95 -18.21
C ASP A 301 -0.74 29.63 -17.57
N GLY A 302 -0.49 30.92 -17.88
CA GLY A 302 0.63 31.66 -17.29
C GLY A 302 2.02 31.12 -17.66
N VAL A 303 2.12 30.29 -18.71
CA VAL A 303 3.38 29.81 -19.25
C VAL A 303 4.02 30.95 -20.05
N PRO A 304 5.19 31.48 -19.63
CA PRO A 304 5.84 32.55 -20.39
C PRO A 304 6.22 32.04 -21.80
N PRO A 305 6.10 32.88 -22.84
CA PRO A 305 6.44 32.49 -24.20
C PRO A 305 7.91 32.07 -24.27
N GLU A 306 8.18 30.92 -24.90
CA GLU A 306 9.53 30.46 -25.16
C GLU A 306 10.30 31.53 -25.94
N THR A 307 11.30 32.14 -25.31
CA THR A 307 12.28 32.97 -26.03
C THR A 307 13.13 32.04 -26.88
N ARG A 308 12.82 31.96 -28.18
CA ARG A 308 13.72 31.37 -29.17
C ARG A 308 14.98 32.23 -29.26
N SER A 309 16.09 31.71 -28.77
CA SER A 309 17.45 32.21 -29.05
C SER A 309 18.03 31.51 -30.27
#